data_AF-A0A7C9BGM2-F1
#
_entry.id   AF-A0A7C9BGM2-F1
#
_cell.length_a   1.000
_cell.length_b   1.000
_cell.length_c   1.000
_cell.angle_alpha   90.00
_cell.angle_beta   90.00
_cell.angle_gamma   90.00
#
_symmetry.space_group_name_H-M   'P 1'
#
loop_
_entity.id
_entity.type
_entity.pdbx_description
1 polymer ?
#
loop_
_entity_poly.entity_id
_entity_poly.type
_entity_poly.pdbx_seq_one_letter_code
_entity_poly.pdbx_strand_id
1 'polypeptide(L)'
;MKRYLSLLSCVLVLTCCFKVPLAQAQDKKTQSQRSRVYTPEEELAGFKLAEGFVIELVASEREGVINPVDLTFDDAGRLWTQTARMYPLDPVADIQWNDLLKLMDDAEAQKNHPAFRRILDLYQGKTKGTDQILILSDLYSGKPARSSVWADGLTIPMSVLPYKDGAYVAQGSELFFLRDTDHDGKADQRTPCSRVLALRIRIPCRTSWCADPATGFISVRAHSTKV
;
A
#
# COMPACT_ATOMS: atom_id res chain seq x y z
N MET A 1 -35.63 -62.06 43.57
CA MET A 1 -36.39 -61.46 42.45
C MET A 1 -36.38 -59.94 42.58
N LYS A 2 -35.86 -59.27 41.54
CA LYS A 2 -36.06 -57.85 41.15
C LYS A 2 -35.81 -56.78 42.22
N ARG A 3 -34.60 -56.21 42.32
CA ARG A 3 -34.38 -54.79 42.74
C ARG A 3 -32.96 -54.21 42.67
N TYR A 4 -31.92 -54.96 42.30
CA TYR A 4 -30.53 -54.44 42.24
C TYR A 4 -29.97 -54.25 40.82
N LEU A 5 -30.84 -54.17 39.80
CA LEU A 5 -30.43 -54.02 38.39
C LEU A 5 -30.71 -52.62 37.80
N SER A 6 -30.86 -51.59 38.64
CA SER A 6 -31.19 -50.23 38.19
C SER A 6 -30.17 -49.14 38.58
N LEU A 7 -29.14 -49.46 39.38
CA LEU A 7 -28.19 -48.45 39.85
C LEU A 7 -26.83 -48.46 39.14
N LEU A 8 -26.49 -49.54 38.41
CA LEU A 8 -25.26 -49.61 37.62
C LEU A 8 -25.37 -48.93 36.24
N SER A 9 -26.57 -48.56 35.80
CA SER A 9 -26.77 -47.82 34.54
C SER A 9 -26.57 -46.31 34.67
N CYS A 10 -26.56 -45.75 35.88
CA CYS A 10 -26.47 -44.30 36.08
C CYS A 10 -25.03 -43.78 36.21
N VAL A 11 -24.06 -44.63 36.56
CA VAL A 11 -22.65 -44.20 36.72
C VAL A 11 -21.87 -44.25 35.40
N LEU A 12 -22.30 -45.08 34.44
CA LEU A 12 -21.69 -45.21 33.11
C LEU A 12 -22.17 -44.17 32.08
N VAL A 13 -23.17 -43.35 32.42
CA VAL A 13 -23.70 -42.29 31.53
C VAL A 13 -23.11 -40.91 31.86
N LEU A 14 -22.47 -40.74 33.01
CA LEU A 14 -21.92 -39.44 33.43
C LEU A 14 -20.50 -39.12 32.93
N THR A 15 -19.82 -40.05 32.24
CA THR A 15 -18.47 -39.83 31.68
C THR A 15 -18.45 -39.54 30.18
N CYS A 16 -19.61 -39.40 29.53
CA CYS A 16 -19.71 -39.22 28.07
C CYS A 16 -20.08 -37.81 27.59
N CYS A 17 -20.15 -36.81 28.45
CA CYS A 17 -20.49 -35.45 27.99
C CYS A 17 -19.36 -34.46 28.22
N PHE A 18 -18.97 -33.82 27.13
CA PHE A 18 -18.05 -32.68 27.02
C PHE A 18 -16.54 -32.99 26.99
N LYS A 19 -16.12 -33.74 25.96
CA LYS A 19 -15.03 -33.19 25.14
C LYS A 19 -15.61 -32.01 24.37
N VAL A 20 -15.65 -30.83 24.97
CA VAL A 20 -15.72 -29.59 24.19
C VAL A 20 -14.50 -29.66 23.28
N PRO A 21 -14.64 -29.73 21.94
CA PRO A 21 -13.50 -29.41 21.11
C PRO A 21 -13.14 -27.98 21.48
N LEU A 22 -11.99 -27.81 22.14
CA LEU A 22 -11.38 -26.50 22.30
C LEU A 22 -11.46 -25.88 20.92
N ALA A 23 -12.27 -24.83 20.76
CA ALA A 23 -12.39 -24.15 19.49
C ALA A 23 -10.97 -23.87 19.03
N GLN A 24 -10.50 -24.59 18.01
CA GLN A 24 -9.18 -24.35 17.45
C GLN A 24 -9.24 -22.88 17.07
N ALA A 25 -8.40 -22.08 17.74
CA ALA A 25 -8.20 -20.70 17.35
C ALA A 25 -7.94 -20.76 15.85
N GLN A 26 -8.88 -20.22 15.08
CA GLN A 26 -8.84 -20.27 13.64
C GLN A 26 -7.58 -19.51 13.28
N ASP A 27 -6.50 -20.24 12.94
CA ASP A 27 -5.23 -19.64 12.55
C ASP A 27 -5.59 -18.59 11.52
N LYS A 28 -5.33 -17.32 11.86
CA LYS A 28 -5.57 -16.22 10.92
C LYS A 28 -4.81 -16.62 9.67
N LYS A 29 -5.52 -16.88 8.57
CA LYS A 29 -4.90 -17.17 7.28
C LYS A 29 -4.12 -15.92 6.88
N THR A 30 -2.86 -15.84 7.28
CA THR A 30 -1.95 -14.81 6.84
C THR A 30 -1.38 -15.26 5.51
N GLN A 31 -1.38 -14.36 4.52
CA GLN A 31 -0.74 -14.62 3.23
C GLN A 31 0.79 -14.75 3.37
N SER A 32 1.34 -14.37 4.52
CA SER A 32 2.74 -14.48 4.89
C SER A 32 2.91 -15.48 6.04
N GLN A 33 3.85 -16.41 5.90
CA GLN A 33 4.31 -17.30 6.98
C GLN A 33 5.45 -16.68 7.83
N ARG A 34 5.86 -15.44 7.51
CA ARG A 34 6.96 -14.76 8.22
C ARG A 34 6.57 -14.47 9.67
N SER A 35 7.46 -14.80 10.59
CA SER A 35 7.31 -14.56 12.05
C SER A 35 8.07 -13.33 12.56
N ARG A 36 8.94 -12.73 11.72
CA ARG A 36 9.68 -11.51 12.02
C ARG A 36 9.87 -10.68 10.76
N VAL A 37 10.30 -9.43 10.93
CA VAL A 37 10.73 -8.56 9.84
C VAL A 37 12.05 -9.09 9.27
N TYR A 38 12.13 -9.19 7.95
CA TYR A 38 13.33 -9.58 7.21
C TYR A 38 14.11 -8.35 6.76
N THR A 39 15.43 -8.48 6.64
CA THR A 39 16.20 -7.47 5.91
C THR A 39 15.91 -7.57 4.40
N PRO A 40 16.20 -6.52 3.60
CA PRO A 40 16.03 -6.59 2.15
C PRO A 40 16.76 -7.79 1.50
N GLU A 41 17.94 -8.14 2.01
CA GLU A 41 18.72 -9.28 1.52
C GLU A 41 18.12 -10.63 1.93
N GLU A 42 17.57 -10.73 3.14
CA GLU A 42 16.86 -11.93 3.61
C GLU A 42 15.57 -12.16 2.82
N GLU A 43 14.81 -11.09 2.54
CA GLU A 43 13.60 -11.15 1.74
C GLU A 43 13.93 -11.54 0.28
N LEU A 44 14.99 -10.95 -0.32
CA LEU A 44 15.47 -11.30 -1.65
C LEU A 44 15.81 -12.80 -1.77
N ALA A 45 16.48 -13.35 -0.76
CA ALA A 45 16.84 -14.78 -0.71
C ALA A 45 15.61 -15.70 -0.56
N GLY A 46 14.47 -15.18 -0.11
CA GLY A 46 13.22 -15.92 0.07
C GLY A 46 12.44 -16.15 -1.23
N PHE A 47 12.75 -15.42 -2.31
CA PHE A 47 12.02 -15.56 -3.57
C PHE A 47 12.31 -16.88 -4.27
N LYS A 48 11.23 -17.50 -4.78
CA LYS A 48 11.31 -18.67 -5.67
C LYS A 48 10.89 -18.23 -7.05
N LEU A 49 11.83 -18.29 -8.00
CA LEU A 49 11.59 -17.86 -9.37
C LEU A 49 11.39 -19.06 -10.30
N ALA A 50 10.60 -18.85 -11.35
CA ALA A 50 10.55 -19.77 -12.46
C ALA A 50 11.86 -19.76 -13.24
N GLU A 51 12.14 -20.82 -13.99
CA GLU A 51 13.32 -20.92 -14.84
C GLU A 51 13.38 -19.75 -15.83
N GLY A 52 14.55 -19.15 -15.97
CA GLY A 52 14.78 -18.01 -16.87
C GLY A 52 14.35 -16.65 -16.32
N PHE A 53 14.00 -16.51 -15.05
CA PHE A 53 13.72 -15.23 -14.38
C PHE A 53 14.85 -14.84 -13.41
N VAL A 54 15.13 -13.54 -13.29
CA VAL A 54 16.16 -12.99 -12.39
C VAL A 54 15.58 -11.80 -11.63
N ILE A 55 15.57 -11.88 -10.31
CA ILE A 55 15.19 -10.81 -9.38
C ILE A 55 16.42 -10.07 -8.86
N GLU A 56 16.32 -8.76 -8.69
CA GLU A 56 17.41 -7.92 -8.17
C GLU A 56 16.86 -6.95 -7.11
N LEU A 57 17.60 -6.73 -6.03
CA LEU A 57 17.26 -5.68 -5.07
C LEU A 57 17.76 -4.32 -5.58
N VAL A 58 16.84 -3.48 -6.05
CA VAL A 58 17.19 -2.15 -6.61
C VAL A 58 17.06 -1.01 -5.60
N ALA A 59 16.13 -1.10 -4.66
CA ALA A 59 15.87 -0.09 -3.64
C ALA A 59 15.14 -0.74 -2.46
N SER A 60 15.26 -0.11 -1.29
CA SER A 60 14.67 -0.54 -0.03
C SER A 60 14.30 0.66 0.84
N GLU A 61 13.88 0.41 2.08
CA GLU A 61 13.65 1.43 3.10
C GLU A 61 14.91 2.26 3.40
N ARG A 62 16.11 1.72 3.10
CA ARG A 62 17.40 2.44 3.24
C ARG A 62 17.47 3.67 2.33
N GLU A 63 16.81 3.60 1.18
CA GLU A 63 16.70 4.68 0.19
C GLU A 63 15.47 5.56 0.43
N GLY A 64 14.75 5.37 1.55
CA GLY A 64 13.59 6.17 1.95
C GLY A 64 12.27 5.72 1.33
N VAL A 65 12.26 4.60 0.59
CA VAL A 65 11.06 3.99 0.02
C VAL A 65 10.22 3.40 1.16
N ILE A 66 9.07 3.99 1.45
CA ILE A 66 8.17 3.54 2.53
C ILE A 66 6.75 3.43 1.99
N ASN A 67 6.20 2.22 2.01
CA ASN A 67 4.87 1.92 1.47
C ASN A 67 4.66 2.55 0.07
N PRO A 68 5.54 2.30 -0.91
CA PRO A 68 5.27 2.76 -2.26
C PRO A 68 3.97 2.13 -2.77
N VAL A 69 3.23 2.85 -3.61
CA VAL A 69 1.95 2.37 -4.15
C VAL A 69 1.99 2.30 -5.66
N ASP A 70 2.74 3.22 -6.29
CA ASP A 70 2.91 3.31 -7.74
C ASP A 70 4.40 3.41 -8.08
N LEU A 71 4.74 2.95 -9.28
CA LEU A 71 6.10 2.93 -9.80
C LEU A 71 6.05 3.22 -11.29
N THR A 72 6.82 4.20 -11.75
CA THR A 72 6.96 4.49 -13.18
C THR A 72 8.37 4.93 -13.53
N PHE A 73 8.76 4.74 -14.77
CA PHE A 73 10.03 5.25 -15.29
C PHE A 73 9.81 6.50 -16.12
N ASP A 74 10.74 7.44 -16.02
CA ASP A 74 10.83 8.54 -16.98
C ASP A 74 11.70 8.20 -18.18
N ASP A 75 11.74 9.11 -19.16
CA ASP A 75 12.52 8.94 -20.40
C ASP A 75 14.04 8.87 -20.15
N ALA A 76 14.52 9.29 -18.97
CA ALA A 76 15.91 9.16 -18.55
C ALA A 76 16.20 7.81 -17.85
N GLY A 77 15.19 6.93 -17.72
CA GLY A 77 15.31 5.64 -17.07
C GLY A 77 15.41 5.72 -15.54
N ARG A 78 15.04 6.86 -14.94
CA ARG A 78 14.95 7.00 -13.48
C ARG A 78 13.61 6.44 -13.01
N LEU A 79 13.62 5.78 -11.84
CA LEU A 79 12.41 5.22 -11.24
C LEU A 79 11.77 6.27 -10.34
N TRP A 80 10.52 6.59 -10.64
CA TRP A 80 9.67 7.45 -9.83
C TRP A 80 8.78 6.57 -8.96
N THR A 81 8.70 6.93 -7.69
CA THR A 81 7.86 6.29 -6.69
C THR A 81 7.40 7.34 -5.70
N GLN A 82 6.52 6.96 -4.80
CA GLN A 82 6.08 7.79 -3.70
C GLN A 82 6.14 7.05 -2.38
N THR A 83 5.95 7.80 -1.29
CA THR A 83 5.76 7.22 0.04
C THR A 83 4.30 7.27 0.47
N ALA A 84 3.88 6.32 1.28
CA ALA A 84 2.61 6.35 2.02
C ALA A 84 2.84 6.11 3.51
N ARG A 85 3.63 6.99 4.13
CA ARG A 85 3.93 7.05 5.57
C ARG A 85 2.71 7.42 6.40
N MET A 86 1.77 8.17 5.82
CA MET A 86 0.53 8.54 6.51
C MET A 86 -0.51 7.41 6.52
N TYR A 87 -0.25 6.29 5.85
CA TYR A 87 -1.16 5.15 5.87
C TYR A 87 -0.99 4.31 7.17
N PRO A 88 -2.09 3.88 7.82
CA PRO A 88 -3.48 4.17 7.50
C PRO A 88 -3.90 5.57 7.96
N LEU A 89 -4.70 6.26 7.13
CA LEU A 89 -5.24 7.59 7.42
C LEU A 89 -6.76 7.52 7.60
N ASP A 90 -7.20 6.74 8.58
CA ASP A 90 -8.62 6.55 8.84
C ASP A 90 -9.20 7.73 9.65
N PRO A 91 -10.37 8.27 9.27
CA PRO A 91 -11.00 9.37 9.99
C PRO A 91 -11.43 9.00 11.41
N VAL A 92 -11.79 7.72 11.60
CA VAL A 92 -12.34 7.23 12.87
C VAL A 92 -11.84 5.81 13.09
N ALA A 93 -10.97 5.61 14.08
CA ALA A 93 -10.42 4.28 14.41
C ALA A 93 -11.27 3.53 15.46
N ASP A 94 -11.95 4.27 16.34
CA ASP A 94 -12.66 3.73 17.52
C ASP A 94 -14.18 3.92 17.43
N ILE A 95 -14.79 3.47 16.33
CA ILE A 95 -16.24 3.55 16.12
C ILE A 95 -16.86 2.16 16.01
N GLN A 96 -18.02 1.96 16.63
CA GLN A 96 -18.78 0.72 16.50
C GLN A 96 -19.26 0.55 15.06
N TRP A 97 -19.22 -0.67 14.54
CA TRP A 97 -19.49 -0.97 13.12
C TRP A 97 -20.82 -0.39 12.61
N ASN A 98 -21.89 -0.51 13.39
CA ASN A 98 -23.21 0.00 12.99
C ASN A 98 -23.25 1.53 12.93
N ASP A 99 -22.48 2.22 13.76
CA ASP A 99 -22.42 3.68 13.77
C ASP A 99 -21.49 4.19 12.67
N LEU A 100 -20.43 3.43 12.33
CA LEU A 100 -19.61 3.68 11.16
C LEU A 100 -20.44 3.58 9.88
N LEU A 101 -21.25 2.54 9.73
CA LEU A 101 -22.11 2.39 8.54
C LEU A 101 -23.08 3.57 8.39
N LYS A 102 -23.76 3.98 9.46
CA LYS A 102 -24.64 5.16 9.45
C LYS A 102 -23.88 6.43 9.05
N LEU A 103 -22.67 6.61 9.59
CA LEU A 103 -21.82 7.75 9.26
C LEU A 103 -21.38 7.71 7.79
N MET A 104 -21.05 6.53 7.26
CA MET A 104 -20.64 6.33 5.86
C MET A 104 -21.79 6.57 4.87
N ASP A 105 -23.04 6.34 5.28
CA ASP A 105 -24.24 6.58 4.47
C ASP A 105 -24.75 8.04 4.54
N ASP A 106 -24.24 8.86 5.46
CA ASP A 106 -24.63 10.27 5.65
C ASP A 106 -23.51 11.24 5.23
N ALA A 107 -23.61 11.76 4.01
CA ALA A 107 -22.65 12.70 3.45
C ALA A 107 -22.58 14.05 4.21
N GLU A 108 -23.68 14.52 4.80
CA GLU A 108 -23.70 15.80 5.51
C GLU A 108 -23.08 15.63 6.91
N ALA A 109 -23.32 14.48 7.56
CA ALA A 109 -22.62 14.13 8.80
C ALA A 109 -21.10 14.03 8.57
N GLN A 110 -20.65 13.38 7.49
CA GLN A 110 -19.22 13.32 7.14
C GLN A 110 -18.62 14.71 6.94
N LYS A 111 -19.29 15.57 6.17
CA LYS A 111 -18.81 16.93 5.87
C LYS A 111 -18.66 17.79 7.12
N ASN A 112 -19.54 17.59 8.11
CA ASN A 112 -19.51 18.32 9.37
C ASN A 112 -18.61 17.66 10.43
N HIS A 113 -18.16 16.42 10.21
CA HIS A 113 -17.30 15.71 11.14
C HIS A 113 -15.86 16.26 11.12
N PRO A 114 -15.29 16.68 12.26
CA PRO A 114 -13.99 17.35 12.30
C PRO A 114 -12.85 16.47 11.76
N ALA A 115 -12.89 15.16 12.00
CA ALA A 115 -11.86 14.25 11.49
C ALA A 115 -11.89 14.10 9.96
N PHE A 116 -13.06 14.03 9.35
CA PHE A 116 -13.20 13.97 7.89
C PHE A 116 -12.76 15.29 7.26
N ARG A 117 -13.11 16.43 7.89
CA ARG A 117 -12.66 17.75 7.43
C ARG A 117 -11.13 17.88 7.46
N ARG A 118 -10.49 17.42 8.52
CA ARG A 118 -9.01 17.40 8.62
C ARG A 118 -8.39 16.57 7.50
N ILE A 119 -8.92 15.37 7.24
CA ILE A 119 -8.40 14.50 6.18
C ILE A 119 -8.64 15.11 4.80
N LEU A 120 -9.81 15.72 4.58
CA LEU A 120 -10.10 16.44 3.34
C LEU A 120 -9.13 17.61 3.14
N ASP A 121 -8.81 18.37 4.19
CA ASP A 121 -7.86 19.48 4.11
C ASP A 121 -6.43 19.02 3.80
N LEU A 122 -6.03 17.83 4.27
CA LEU A 122 -4.78 17.16 3.88
C LEU A 122 -4.80 16.77 2.39
N TYR A 123 -5.86 16.10 1.91
CA TYR A 123 -5.96 15.69 0.52
C TYR A 123 -6.01 16.88 -0.46
N GLN A 124 -6.70 17.96 -0.07
CA GLN A 124 -6.75 19.21 -0.83
C GLN A 124 -5.45 20.02 -0.77
N GLY A 125 -4.47 19.60 0.04
CA GLY A 125 -3.20 20.31 0.21
C GLY A 125 -3.31 21.64 0.96
N LYS A 126 -4.42 21.89 1.66
CA LYS A 126 -4.56 23.04 2.57
C LYS A 126 -3.67 22.88 3.79
N THR A 127 -3.46 21.64 4.22
CA THR A 127 -2.47 21.25 5.22
C THR A 127 -1.44 20.35 4.54
N LYS A 128 -0.16 20.54 4.87
CA LYS A 128 0.92 19.70 4.35
C LYS A 128 0.92 18.34 5.05
N GLY A 129 0.92 17.27 4.26
CA GLY A 129 1.19 15.92 4.77
C GLY A 129 2.69 15.64 4.86
N THR A 130 3.04 14.39 5.17
CA THR A 130 4.44 13.94 5.33
C THR A 130 4.94 13.09 4.18
N ASP A 131 4.10 12.82 3.19
CA ASP A 131 4.45 11.97 2.06
C ASP A 131 5.19 12.72 0.97
N GLN A 132 5.98 11.96 0.22
CA GLN A 132 6.95 12.46 -0.73
C GLN A 132 6.85 11.69 -2.05
N ILE A 133 7.23 12.35 -3.14
CA ILE A 133 7.59 11.69 -4.40
C ILE A 133 9.11 11.60 -4.46
N LEU A 134 9.61 10.39 -4.69
CA LEU A 134 11.02 10.07 -4.78
C LEU A 134 11.39 9.75 -6.23
N ILE A 135 12.56 10.20 -6.63
CA ILE A 135 13.22 9.78 -7.86
C ILE A 135 14.45 8.97 -7.47
N LEU A 136 14.53 7.75 -7.98
CA LEU A 136 15.63 6.82 -7.80
C LEU A 136 16.44 6.75 -9.10
N SER A 137 17.72 7.12 -9.01
CA SER A 137 18.69 7.06 -10.10
C SER A 137 19.73 5.97 -9.89
N ASP A 138 20.57 5.74 -10.91
CA ASP A 138 21.74 4.85 -10.86
C ASP A 138 21.39 3.38 -10.59
N LEU A 139 20.17 2.97 -10.96
CA LEU A 139 19.60 1.63 -10.74
C LEU A 139 20.41 0.49 -11.37
N TYR A 140 21.23 0.79 -12.38
CA TYR A 140 22.01 -0.19 -13.14
C TYR A 140 23.51 -0.13 -12.88
N SER A 141 23.93 0.65 -11.89
CA SER A 141 25.35 0.87 -11.60
C SER A 141 26.00 -0.27 -10.81
N GLY A 142 25.23 -1.26 -10.37
CA GLY A 142 25.68 -2.30 -9.43
C GLY A 142 25.90 -1.78 -7.99
N LYS A 143 25.54 -0.52 -7.73
CA LYS A 143 25.57 0.13 -6.40
C LYS A 143 24.13 0.40 -5.94
N PRO A 144 23.91 0.67 -4.63
CA PRO A 144 22.61 1.10 -4.14
C PRO A 144 22.09 2.31 -4.93
N ALA A 145 20.79 2.29 -5.23
CA ALA A 145 20.14 3.38 -5.94
C ALA A 145 20.30 4.71 -5.17
N ARG A 146 20.52 5.79 -5.92
CA ARG A 146 20.51 7.13 -5.33
C ARG A 146 19.08 7.63 -5.26
N SER A 147 18.63 8.00 -4.07
CA SER A 147 17.30 8.56 -3.84
C SER A 147 17.34 10.08 -3.69
N SER A 148 16.40 10.76 -4.33
CA SER A 148 16.15 12.20 -4.18
C SER A 148 14.67 12.48 -4.01
N VAL A 149 14.33 13.39 -3.10
CA VAL A 149 12.96 13.88 -2.92
C VAL A 149 12.67 14.94 -3.98
N TRP A 150 11.73 14.65 -4.87
CA TRP A 150 11.30 15.56 -5.93
C TRP A 150 10.10 16.42 -5.49
N ALA A 151 9.16 15.86 -4.74
CA ALA A 151 8.07 16.64 -4.15
C ALA A 151 7.81 16.21 -2.71
N ASP A 152 7.43 17.17 -1.86
CA ASP A 152 7.07 16.94 -0.47
C ASP A 152 5.71 17.56 -0.11
N GLY A 153 5.28 17.36 1.14
CA GLY A 153 4.03 17.93 1.64
C GLY A 153 2.77 17.21 1.16
N LEU A 154 2.91 16.01 0.59
CA LEU A 154 1.82 15.22 0.05
C LEU A 154 1.16 14.36 1.14
N THR A 155 -0.01 13.83 0.83
CA THR A 155 -0.80 12.95 1.72
C THR A 155 -1.22 11.71 0.95
N ILE A 156 -0.53 10.58 1.16
CA ILE A 156 -0.80 9.30 0.48
C ILE A 156 -1.03 9.51 -1.04
N PRO A 157 -0.03 10.03 -1.77
CA PRO A 157 -0.07 10.02 -3.23
C PRO A 157 -0.26 8.58 -3.72
N MET A 158 -1.25 8.36 -4.58
CA MET A 158 -1.61 7.02 -5.07
C MET A 158 -1.01 6.74 -6.43
N SER A 159 -0.80 7.76 -7.25
CA SER A 159 -0.13 7.60 -8.55
C SER A 159 0.66 8.85 -8.94
N VAL A 160 1.76 8.62 -9.64
CA VAL A 160 2.63 9.65 -10.20
C VAL A 160 2.92 9.32 -11.67
N LEU A 161 2.75 10.29 -12.55
CA LEU A 161 3.06 10.16 -13.98
C LEU A 161 3.95 11.35 -14.41
N PRO A 162 5.28 11.14 -14.52
CA PRO A 162 6.19 12.12 -15.09
C PRO A 162 5.74 12.50 -16.51
N TYR A 163 5.68 13.80 -16.78
CA TYR A 163 5.27 14.32 -18.07
C TYR A 163 5.88 15.70 -18.30
N LYS A 164 6.67 15.81 -19.37
CA LYS A 164 7.38 17.05 -19.77
C LYS A 164 8.22 17.61 -18.62
N ASP A 165 7.82 18.77 -18.09
CA ASP A 165 8.52 19.54 -17.07
C ASP A 165 7.94 19.33 -15.65
N GLY A 166 7.19 18.24 -15.45
CA GLY A 166 6.57 17.96 -14.18
C GLY A 166 6.02 16.55 -14.09
N ALA A 167 5.02 16.37 -13.24
CA ALA A 167 4.31 15.11 -13.08
C ALA A 167 2.84 15.34 -12.74
N TYR A 168 1.97 14.50 -13.28
CA TYR A 168 0.60 14.37 -12.78
C TYR A 168 0.62 13.52 -11.51
N VAL A 169 -0.09 13.98 -10.49
CA VAL A 169 -0.17 13.30 -9.19
C VAL A 169 -1.63 13.13 -8.81
N ALA A 170 -2.00 11.89 -8.49
CA ALA A 170 -3.30 11.55 -7.93
C ALA A 170 -3.17 11.39 -6.41
N GLN A 171 -3.98 12.13 -5.65
CA GLN A 171 -3.95 12.15 -4.20
C GLN A 171 -5.37 12.27 -3.63
N GLY A 172 -5.86 11.23 -2.96
CA GLY A 172 -7.27 11.18 -2.54
C GLY A 172 -8.22 11.41 -3.73
N SER A 173 -9.09 12.43 -3.64
CA SER A 173 -9.98 12.87 -4.73
C SER A 173 -9.35 13.87 -5.71
N GLU A 174 -8.12 14.29 -5.46
CA GLU A 174 -7.46 15.35 -6.22
C GLU A 174 -6.57 14.77 -7.32
N LEU A 175 -6.64 15.38 -8.50
CA LEU A 175 -5.66 15.22 -9.57
C LEU A 175 -5.05 16.60 -9.85
N PHE A 176 -3.73 16.70 -9.80
CA PHE A 176 -3.02 17.94 -10.04
C PHE A 176 -1.71 17.71 -10.77
N PHE A 177 -1.23 18.75 -11.43
CA PHE A 177 0.08 18.78 -12.04
C PHE A 177 1.05 19.49 -11.10
N LEU A 178 2.13 18.80 -10.74
CA LEU A 178 3.28 19.37 -10.06
C LEU A 178 4.33 19.71 -11.11
N ARG A 179 4.90 20.91 -11.04
CA ARG A 179 5.93 21.39 -11.97
C ARG A 179 7.13 21.88 -11.17
N ASP A 180 8.31 21.71 -11.76
CA ASP A 180 9.58 22.31 -11.32
C ASP A 180 9.86 23.50 -12.26
N THR A 181 9.68 24.73 -11.77
CA THR A 181 9.79 25.94 -12.61
C THR A 181 11.19 26.56 -12.63
N ASP A 182 12.03 26.26 -11.63
CA ASP A 182 13.41 26.76 -11.52
C ASP A 182 14.49 25.73 -11.90
N HIS A 183 14.07 24.50 -12.22
CA HIS A 183 14.90 23.38 -12.62
C HIS A 183 15.89 22.93 -11.54
N ASP A 184 15.54 23.10 -10.26
CA ASP A 184 16.37 22.64 -9.13
C ASP A 184 16.23 21.14 -8.84
N GLY A 185 15.33 20.45 -9.54
CA GLY A 185 15.02 19.05 -9.33
C GLY A 185 13.95 18.81 -8.27
N LYS A 186 13.18 19.84 -7.90
CA LYS A 186 12.02 19.76 -7.03
C LYS A 186 10.82 20.49 -7.59
N ALA A 187 9.64 19.94 -7.34
CA ALA A 187 8.40 20.62 -7.70
C ALA A 187 8.14 21.82 -6.77
N ASP A 188 7.86 22.97 -7.38
CA ASP A 188 7.58 24.25 -6.71
C ASP A 188 6.15 24.76 -6.98
N GLN A 189 5.50 24.27 -8.03
CA GLN A 189 4.18 24.72 -8.47
C GLN A 189 3.18 23.56 -8.48
N ARG A 190 2.00 23.78 -7.88
CA ARG A 190 0.87 22.85 -7.89
C ARG A 190 -0.33 23.47 -8.61
N THR A 191 -0.76 22.84 -9.71
CA THR A 191 -1.93 23.27 -10.48
C THR A 191 -3.01 22.18 -10.46
N PRO A 192 -4.19 22.42 -9.88
CA PRO A 192 -5.31 21.48 -9.93
C PRO A 192 -5.74 21.20 -11.38
N CYS A 193 -5.94 19.93 -11.72
CA CYS A 193 -6.63 19.57 -12.94
C CYS A 193 -8.14 19.73 -12.69
N SER A 194 -8.76 20.75 -13.27
CA SER A 194 -10.18 21.04 -13.02
C SER A 194 -11.09 19.87 -13.40
N ARG A 195 -11.85 19.39 -12.41
CA ARG A 195 -12.88 18.32 -12.43
C ARG A 195 -12.61 17.15 -13.38
N VAL A 196 -12.33 16.00 -12.77
CA VAL A 196 -12.37 14.66 -13.36
C VAL A 196 -13.82 14.32 -13.82
N LEU A 197 -14.32 14.99 -14.85
CA LEU A 197 -15.45 14.54 -15.66
C LEU A 197 -14.82 13.77 -16.83
N ALA A 198 -14.60 12.47 -16.61
CA ALA A 198 -14.19 11.50 -17.63
C ALA A 198 -13.14 12.06 -18.62
N LEU A 199 -11.97 12.47 -18.13
CA LEU A 199 -10.87 12.81 -19.02
C LEU A 199 -10.45 11.54 -19.76
N ARG A 200 -10.77 11.45 -21.05
CA ARG A 200 -10.19 10.45 -21.96
C ARG A 200 -8.75 10.88 -22.24
N ILE A 201 -7.87 10.69 -21.27
CA ILE A 201 -6.43 10.92 -21.45
C ILE A 201 -5.94 9.87 -22.45
N ARG A 202 -5.70 10.29 -23.71
CA ARG A 202 -4.96 9.46 -24.66
C ARG A 202 -3.49 9.51 -24.26
N ILE A 203 -3.10 8.62 -23.36
CA ILE A 203 -1.69 8.34 -23.05
C ILE A 203 -1.23 7.29 -24.08
N PRO A 204 -0.34 7.63 -25.02
CA PRO A 204 0.32 6.61 -25.81
C PRO A 204 1.41 5.98 -24.93
N CYS A 205 1.08 5.00 -24.10
CA CYS A 205 2.11 4.19 -23.46
C CYS A 205 1.66 2.73 -23.35
N ARG A 206 2.53 1.83 -23.82
CA ARG A 206 2.30 0.39 -24.00
C ARG A 206 3.16 -0.35 -23.00
N THR A 207 2.73 -0.45 -21.75
CA THR A 207 3.31 -1.36 -20.76
C THR A 207 2.24 -1.80 -19.77
N SER A 208 2.11 -3.11 -19.60
CA SER A 208 1.17 -3.77 -18.68
C SER A 208 1.95 -4.31 -17.48
N TRP A 209 1.46 -4.11 -16.26
CA TRP A 209 2.02 -4.72 -15.05
C TRP A 209 0.91 -5.14 -14.06
N CYS A 210 1.19 -6.22 -13.33
CA CYS A 210 0.36 -6.78 -12.25
C CYS A 210 1.06 -6.54 -10.91
N ALA A 211 0.31 -6.16 -9.87
CA ALA A 211 0.80 -6.01 -8.50
C ALA A 211 0.12 -7.02 -7.56
N ASP A 212 0.91 -7.69 -6.72
CA ASP A 212 0.45 -8.54 -5.61
C ASP A 212 0.53 -7.73 -4.29
N PRO A 213 -0.58 -7.57 -3.54
CA PRO A 213 -0.67 -6.68 -2.39
C PRO A 213 -0.04 -7.18 -1.07
N ALA A 214 0.78 -8.25 -1.06
CA ALA A 214 1.15 -8.94 0.19
C ALA A 214 2.59 -8.76 0.74
N THR A 215 3.49 -8.01 0.08
CA THR A 215 4.92 -8.01 0.44
C THR A 215 5.54 -6.62 0.50
N GLY A 216 6.48 -6.44 1.44
CA GLY A 216 7.40 -5.29 1.46
C GLY A 216 8.12 -5.20 0.12
N PHE A 217 8.45 -3.98 -0.29
CA PHE A 217 8.77 -3.70 -1.68
C PHE A 217 10.19 -4.13 -2.04
N ILE A 218 10.26 -5.12 -2.93
CA ILE A 218 11.43 -5.44 -3.75
C ILE A 218 10.98 -5.31 -5.20
N SER A 219 11.70 -4.49 -5.98
CA SER A 219 11.44 -4.37 -7.41
C SER A 219 11.86 -5.65 -8.11
N VAL A 220 10.90 -6.47 -8.52
CA VAL A 220 11.18 -7.72 -9.23
C VAL A 220 11.38 -7.42 -10.71
N ARG A 221 12.63 -7.44 -11.14
CA ARG A 221 12.95 -7.55 -12.55
C ARG A 221 12.63 -8.99 -13.00
N ALA A 222 12.15 -9.14 -14.23
CA ALA A 222 11.89 -10.42 -14.86
C ALA A 222 12.39 -10.32 -16.30
N HIS A 223 13.60 -10.81 -16.58
CA HIS A 223 14.11 -10.90 -17.95
C HIS A 223 14.06 -12.35 -18.38
N SER A 224 13.19 -12.69 -19.33
CA SER A 224 13.21 -13.99 -20.01
C SER A 224 14.46 -14.09 -20.88
N THR A 225 15.49 -14.80 -20.43
CA THR A 225 16.61 -15.20 -21.29
C THR A 225 16.17 -16.38 -22.14
N LYS A 226 15.53 -16.10 -23.28
CA LYS A 226 15.56 -17.04 -24.41
C LYS A 226 16.81 -16.71 -25.22
N VAL A 227 17.82 -17.57 -25.09
CA VAL A 227 18.87 -17.75 -26.10
C VAL A 227 18.24 -18.48 -27.29
#